data_AF-A0A3S4IJG8-F1
#
_entry.id   AF-A0A3S4IJG8-F1
#
_cell.length_a   1.000
_cell.length_b   1.000
_cell.length_c   1.000
_cell.angle_alpha   90.00
_cell.angle_beta   90.00
_cell.angle_gamma   90.00
#
_symmetry.space_group_name_H-M   'P 1'
#
loop_
_entity.id
_entity.type
_entity.pdbx_description
1 polymer ?
#
loop_
_entity_poly.entity_id
_entity_poly.type
_entity_poly.pdbx_seq_one_letter_code
_entity_poly.pdbx_strand_id
1 'polypeptide(L)'
;MTVDSNTSSGRGNDPEQIDLIELLLQLWRGKMTIIVAVIIAILLAVGYLMIAKEKWTSTAIITQPDAAQVATYTNALNVLYGGNAPKISEVQANFISRF
;
A
#
# COMPACT_ATOMS: atom_id res chain seq x y z
N MET A 1 52.51 59.01 -4.10
CA MET A 1 51.20 58.33 -4.07
C MET A 1 51.43 56.87 -4.42
N THR A 2 51.31 55.98 -3.44
CA THR A 2 51.45 54.53 -3.60
C THR A 2 50.09 53.94 -3.95
N VAL A 3 50.05 53.10 -4.99
CA VAL A 3 48.82 52.42 -5.43
C VAL A 3 48.76 51.07 -4.71
N ASP A 4 47.80 50.91 -3.81
CA ASP A 4 47.54 49.67 -3.09
C ASP A 4 46.98 48.61 -4.05
N SER A 5 47.68 47.48 -4.14
CA SER A 5 47.30 46.32 -4.95
C SER A 5 46.39 45.40 -4.13
N ASN A 6 45.08 45.66 -4.20
CA ASN A 6 44.09 44.77 -3.60
C ASN A 6 43.88 43.55 -4.52
N THR A 7 44.76 42.55 -4.36
CA THR A 7 44.55 41.22 -4.94
C THR A 7 43.52 40.49 -4.08
N SER A 8 42.26 40.60 -4.46
CA SER A 8 41.17 39.81 -3.91
C SER A 8 41.47 38.33 -4.15
N SER A 9 41.91 37.67 -3.09
CA SER A 9 42.18 36.25 -3.01
C SER A 9 40.96 35.45 -3.47
N GLY A 10 41.04 34.87 -4.65
CA GLY A 10 40.20 33.75 -5.05
C GLY A 10 40.49 32.56 -4.14
N ARG A 11 39.59 32.28 -3.20
CA ARG A 11 39.58 31.02 -2.43
C ARG A 11 38.25 30.79 -1.73
N GLY A 12 37.15 30.76 -2.49
CA GLY A 12 35.88 30.23 -2.00
C GLY A 12 35.81 28.73 -2.26
N ASN A 13 36.54 27.93 -1.48
CA ASN A 13 36.22 26.51 -1.31
C ASN A 13 35.34 26.43 -0.06
N ASP A 14 34.10 26.90 -0.16
CA ASP A 14 33.14 26.76 0.93
C ASP A 14 32.59 25.33 0.93
N PRO A 15 32.88 24.50 1.94
CA PRO A 15 32.41 23.11 2.02
C PRO A 15 30.90 22.98 2.26
N GLU A 16 30.15 24.08 2.31
CA GLU A 16 28.71 24.10 2.64
C GLU A 16 27.79 24.17 1.41
N GLN A 17 28.31 24.38 0.20
CA GLN A 17 27.50 24.39 -1.02
C GLN A 17 27.75 23.12 -1.85
N ILE A 18 26.76 22.23 -1.86
CA ILE A 18 26.73 21.08 -2.78
C ILE A 18 26.57 21.63 -4.21
N ASP A 19 27.59 21.43 -5.04
CA ASP A 19 27.55 21.80 -6.45
C ASP A 19 26.82 20.71 -7.27
N LEU A 20 25.60 21.04 -7.73
CA LEU A 20 24.76 20.14 -8.52
C LEU A 20 25.38 19.79 -9.88
N ILE A 21 26.18 20.69 -10.46
CA ILE A 21 26.83 20.46 -11.76
C ILE A 21 27.99 19.47 -11.59
N GLU A 22 28.75 19.58 -10.51
CA GLU A 22 29.83 18.65 -10.20
C GLU A 22 29.28 17.22 -9.95
N LEU A 23 28.15 17.10 -9.23
CA LEU A 23 27.44 15.84 -9.07
C LEU A 23 26.94 15.26 -10.41
N LEU A 24 26.41 16.08 -11.31
CA LEU A 24 25.95 15.65 -12.63
C LEU A 24 27.12 15.13 -13.50
N LEU A 25 28.27 15.81 -13.46
CA LEU A 25 29.50 15.39 -14.14
C LEU A 25 30.07 14.10 -13.53
N GLN A 26 30.01 13.94 -12.20
CA GLN A 26 30.41 12.73 -11.50
C GLN A 26 29.52 11.54 -11.88
N LEU A 27 28.21 11.76 -12.00
CA LEU A 27 27.25 10.78 -12.50
C LEU A 27 27.55 10.40 -13.97
N TRP A 28 27.85 11.39 -14.82
CA TRP A 28 28.15 11.16 -16.23
C TRP A 28 29.45 10.38 -16.46
N ARG A 29 30.49 10.64 -15.66
CA ARG A 29 31.73 9.82 -15.64
C ARG A 29 31.49 8.41 -15.09
N GLY A 30 30.55 8.28 -14.14
CA GLY A 30 30.18 7.01 -13.49
C GLY A 30 29.22 6.13 -14.29
N LYS A 31 28.95 6.40 -15.58
CA LYS A 31 27.94 5.66 -16.36
C LYS A 31 28.00 4.13 -16.23
N MET A 32 29.19 3.54 -16.15
CA MET A 32 29.34 2.08 -16.00
C MET A 32 28.95 1.59 -14.60
N THR A 33 29.27 2.34 -13.54
CA THR A 33 28.87 1.97 -12.17
C THR A 33 27.36 2.10 -12.00
N ILE A 34 26.74 3.10 -12.63
CA ILE A 34 25.28 3.27 -12.65
C ILE A 34 24.62 2.09 -13.35
N ILE A 35 25.10 1.70 -14.53
CA ILE A 35 24.55 0.57 -15.28
C ILE A 35 24.63 -0.72 -14.45
N VAL A 36 25.79 -0.99 -13.82
CA VAL A 36 25.97 -2.16 -12.96
C VAL A 36 25.03 -2.12 -11.75
N ALA A 37 24.92 -0.97 -11.08
CA ALA A 37 24.02 -0.81 -9.94
C ALA A 37 22.55 -1.02 -10.33
N VAL A 38 22.12 -0.51 -11.50
CA VAL A 38 20.78 -0.71 -12.04
C VAL A 38 20.53 -2.19 -12.34
N ILE A 39 21.49 -2.90 -12.95
CA ILE A 39 21.37 -4.33 -13.22
C ILE A 39 21.21 -5.11 -11.91
N ILE A 40 22.01 -4.82 -10.89
CA ILE A 40 21.91 -5.47 -9.57
C ILE A 40 20.54 -5.20 -8.94
N ALA A 41 20.05 -3.95 -8.99
CA ALA A 41 18.74 -3.60 -8.46
C ALA A 41 17.60 -4.34 -9.18
N ILE A 42 17.67 -4.48 -10.51
CA ILE A 42 16.70 -5.25 -11.30
C ILE A 42 16.73 -6.72 -10.91
N LEU A 43 17.92 -7.32 -10.78
CA LEU A 43 18.06 -8.73 -10.35
C LEU A 43 17.44 -8.96 -8.97
N LEU A 44 17.68 -8.06 -8.02
CA LEU A 44 17.07 -8.11 -6.69
C LEU A 44 15.56 -7.95 -6.74
N ALA A 45 15.03 -7.04 -7.55
CA ALA A 45 13.59 -6.83 -7.70
C ALA A 45 12.89 -8.06 -8.29
N VAL A 46 13.46 -8.67 -9.34
CA VAL A 46 12.95 -9.90 -9.93
C VAL A 46 13.03 -11.05 -8.92
N GLY A 47 14.15 -11.21 -8.21
CA GLY A 47 14.29 -12.20 -7.15
C GLY A 47 13.25 -12.02 -6.04
N TYR A 48 12.96 -10.78 -5.65
CA TYR A 48 11.93 -10.47 -4.66
C TYR A 48 10.53 -10.83 -5.15
N LEU A 49 10.18 -10.48 -6.40
CA LEU A 49 8.89 -10.82 -7.02
C LEU A 49 8.60 -12.34 -7.00
N MET A 50 9.63 -13.18 -7.18
CA MET A 50 9.48 -14.64 -7.16
C MET A 50 9.18 -15.20 -5.76
N ILE A 51 9.57 -14.50 -4.70
CA ILE A 51 9.40 -14.94 -3.29
C ILE A 51 8.18 -14.27 -2.66
N ALA A 52 7.87 -13.05 -3.09
CA ALA A 52 6.76 -12.26 -2.58
C ALA A 52 5.44 -13.00 -2.85
N LYS A 53 4.82 -13.50 -1.79
CA LYS A 53 3.50 -14.11 -1.87
C LYS A 53 2.50 -13.06 -2.34
N GLU A 54 1.83 -13.34 -3.45
CA GLU A 54 0.73 -12.52 -3.94
C GLU A 54 -0.37 -12.45 -2.86
N LYS A 55 -0.84 -11.23 -2.60
CA LYS A 55 -1.96 -11.00 -1.67
C LYS A 55 -3.18 -10.59 -2.47
N TRP A 56 -4.11 -11.52 -2.63
CA TRP A 56 -5.42 -11.28 -3.20
C TRP A 56 -6.42 -11.11 -2.06
N THR A 57 -6.91 -9.90 -1.83
CA THR A 57 -7.94 -9.63 -0.82
C THR A 57 -9.30 -9.56 -1.50
N SER A 58 -10.22 -10.46 -1.14
CA SER A 58 -11.62 -10.39 -1.54
C SER A 58 -12.46 -9.86 -0.39
N THR A 59 -13.17 -8.76 -0.63
CA THR A 59 -14.08 -8.15 0.36
C THR A 59 -15.52 -8.41 -0.08
N ALA A 60 -16.31 -9.01 0.80
CA ALA A 60 -17.74 -9.18 0.63
C ALA A 60 -18.48 -8.55 1.82
N ILE A 61 -19.62 -7.92 1.55
CA ILE A 61 -20.51 -7.39 2.58
C ILE A 61 -21.65 -8.38 2.75
N ILE A 62 -21.75 -8.98 3.94
CA ILE A 62 -22.88 -9.83 4.32
C ILE A 62 -23.87 -9.01 5.14
N THR A 63 -25.17 -9.24 4.91
CA THR A 63 -26.26 -8.58 5.63
C THR A 63 -27.33 -9.61 5.98
N GLN A 64 -28.30 -9.17 6.76
CA GLN A 64 -29.46 -9.95 7.16
C GLN A 64 -30.17 -10.56 5.92
N PRO A 65 -30.54 -11.86 5.95
CA PRO A 65 -31.21 -12.49 4.81
C PRO A 65 -32.59 -11.87 4.59
N ASP A 66 -33.05 -11.89 3.33
CA ASP A 66 -34.40 -11.42 3.00
C ASP A 66 -35.49 -12.33 3.59
N ALA A 67 -36.69 -11.80 3.78
CA ALA A 67 -37.82 -12.53 4.35
C ALA A 67 -38.16 -13.80 3.53
N ALA A 68 -38.02 -13.73 2.19
CA ALA A 68 -38.25 -14.88 1.33
C ALA A 68 -37.22 -16.01 1.55
N GLN A 69 -35.98 -15.66 1.90
CA GLN A 69 -34.90 -16.64 2.11
C GLN A 69 -35.08 -17.43 3.41
N VAL A 70 -35.74 -16.86 4.42
CA VAL A 70 -36.03 -17.53 5.69
C VAL A 70 -37.48 -18.01 5.80
N ALA A 71 -38.29 -17.90 4.74
CA ALA A 71 -39.72 -18.23 4.77
C ALA A 71 -39.96 -19.71 5.13
N THR A 72 -39.23 -20.64 4.52
CA THR A 72 -39.36 -22.08 4.80
C THR A 72 -39.02 -22.42 6.25
N TYR A 73 -37.95 -21.82 6.78
CA TYR A 73 -37.53 -22.02 8.18
C TYR A 73 -38.53 -21.41 9.17
N THR A 74 -39.02 -20.21 8.88
CA THR A 74 -40.04 -19.53 9.70
C THR A 74 -41.34 -20.33 9.70
N ASN A 75 -41.76 -20.89 8.56
CA ASN A 75 -42.93 -21.77 8.48
C ASN A 75 -42.76 -23.04 9.30
N ALA A 76 -41.59 -23.67 9.28
CA ALA A 76 -41.32 -24.83 10.13
C ALA A 76 -41.42 -24.48 11.63
N LEU A 77 -40.89 -23.32 12.05
CA LEU A 77 -41.03 -22.83 13.42
C LEU A 77 -42.50 -22.55 13.79
N ASN A 78 -43.27 -21.98 12.87
CA ASN A 78 -44.70 -21.75 13.08
C ASN A 78 -45.47 -23.06 13.29
N VAL A 79 -45.11 -24.13 12.59
CA VAL A 79 -45.71 -25.46 12.78
C VAL A 79 -45.31 -26.06 14.14
N LEU A 80 -44.07 -25.89 14.58
CA LEU A 80 -43.56 -26.48 15.82
C LEU A 80 -44.00 -25.72 17.08
N TYR A 81 -44.04 -24.39 17.03
CA TYR A 81 -44.24 -23.52 18.19
C TYR A 81 -45.58 -22.78 18.17
N GLY A 82 -46.34 -22.83 17.08
CA GLY A 82 -47.64 -22.19 16.96
C GLY A 82 -47.57 -20.70 17.29
N GLY A 83 -48.40 -20.23 18.22
CA GLY A 83 -48.43 -18.83 18.67
C GLY A 83 -47.17 -18.35 19.41
N ASN A 84 -46.27 -19.26 19.79
CA ASN A 84 -45.00 -18.93 20.45
C ASN A 84 -43.81 -18.92 19.46
N ALA A 85 -44.09 -19.04 18.15
CA ALA A 85 -43.04 -19.02 17.15
C ALA A 85 -42.37 -17.62 17.06
N PRO A 86 -41.03 -17.57 16.91
CA PRO A 86 -40.31 -16.32 16.73
C PRO A 86 -40.79 -15.56 15.49
N LYS A 87 -40.83 -14.23 15.57
CA LYS A 87 -41.20 -13.39 14.41
C LYS A 87 -40.14 -13.50 13.32
N ILE A 88 -40.54 -13.29 12.06
CA ILE A 88 -39.61 -13.37 10.93
C ILE A 88 -38.41 -12.40 11.07
N SER A 89 -38.63 -11.21 11.61
CA SER A 89 -37.56 -10.24 11.89
C SER A 89 -36.57 -10.72 12.95
N GLU A 90 -37.04 -11.46 13.95
CA GLU A 90 -36.20 -12.06 14.98
C GLU A 90 -35.40 -13.24 14.41
N VAL A 91 -36.01 -14.03 13.54
CA VAL A 91 -35.32 -15.10 12.80
C VAL A 91 -34.20 -14.50 11.96
N GLN A 92 -34.50 -13.47 11.17
CA GLN A 92 -33.52 -12.77 10.35
C GLN A 92 -32.37 -12.17 11.20
N ALA A 93 -32.68 -11.54 12.34
CA ALA A 93 -31.68 -10.97 13.26
C ALA A 93 -30.79 -12.05 13.88
N ASN A 94 -31.38 -13.17 14.29
CA ASN A 94 -30.65 -14.29 14.84
C ASN A 94 -29.75 -14.97 13.79
N PHE A 95 -30.13 -14.96 12.51
CA PHE A 95 -29.30 -15.52 11.43
C PHE A 95 -28.00 -14.72 11.25
N ILE A 96 -28.09 -13.39 11.12
CA ILE A 96 -26.90 -12.57 10.93
C ILE A 96 -26.05 -12.48 12.21
N SER A 97 -26.67 -12.56 13.39
CA SER A 97 -25.93 -12.59 14.66
C SER A 97 -25.16 -13.89 14.90
N ARG A 98 -25.49 -14.97 14.16
CA ARG A 98 -24.82 -16.28 14.27
C ARG A 98 -23.72 -16.48 13.22
N PHE A 99 -23.64 -15.60 12.22
CA PHE A 99 -22.56 -15.55 11.25
C PHE A 99 -21.36 -14.77 11.80
#